data_AF-A0A358XL28-F1
#
_entry.id   AF-A0A358XL28-F1
#
_cell.length_a   1.000
_cell.length_b   1.000
_cell.length_c   1.000
_cell.angle_alpha   90.00
_cell.angle_beta   90.00
_cell.angle_gamma   90.00
#
_symmetry.space_group_name_H-M   'P 1'
#
loop_
_entity.id
_entity.type
_entity.pdbx_description
1 polymer ?
#
loop_
_entity_poly.entity_id
_entity_poly.type
_entity_poly.pdbx_seq_one_letter_code
_entity_poly.pdbx_strand_id
1 'polypeptide(L)' 'MSGKGFANGAYLQFGKGRIVVFGDGAPFSAQLHGIKSEKRGMNHPAAKQNAQFLLNIVHWLDQ' A
#
# COMPACT_ATOMS: atom_id res chain seq x y z
N MET A 1 -11.74 -1.41 16.81
CA MET A 1 -10.81 -2.55 16.97
C MET A 1 -9.40 -2.08 16.64
N SER A 2 -8.40 -2.42 17.44
CA SER A 2 -7.00 -2.10 17.15
C SER A 2 -6.44 -3.09 16.12
N GLY A 3 -5.70 -2.62 15.11
CA GLY A 3 -5.05 -3.47 14.11
C GLY A 3 -3.79 -4.19 14.61
N LYS A 4 -3.51 -4.14 15.92
CA LYS A 4 -2.30 -4.73 16.52
C LYS A 4 -2.27 -6.25 16.29
N GLY A 5 -1.19 -6.73 15.66
CA GLY A 5 -1.00 -8.15 15.33
C GLY A 5 -1.51 -8.57 13.96
N PHE A 6 -2.20 -7.69 13.22
CA PHE A 6 -2.59 -7.96 11.84
C PHE A 6 -1.52 -7.47 10.85
N ALA A 7 -1.30 -8.24 9.79
CA ALA A 7 -0.46 -7.87 8.66
C ALA A 7 -1.30 -7.81 7.39
N ASN A 8 -1.23 -6.70 6.64
CA ASN A 8 -1.92 -6.56 5.35
C ASN A 8 -1.00 -6.84 4.14
N GLY A 9 0.26 -7.21 4.40
CA GLY A 9 1.23 -7.50 3.35
C GLY A 9 2.25 -8.55 3.79
N ALA A 10 2.78 -9.28 2.82
CA ALA A 10 3.81 -10.29 2.99
C ALA A 10 4.82 -10.20 1.84
N TYR A 11 6.03 -10.70 2.06
CA TYR A 11 7.01 -10.88 1.00
C TYR A 11 7.65 -12.26 1.07
N LEU A 12 8.17 -12.72 -0.06
CA LEU A 12 9.00 -13.91 -0.14
C LEU A 12 10.08 -13.76 -1.22
N GLN A 13 11.17 -14.51 -1.07
CA GLN A 13 12.15 -14.67 -2.14
C GLN A 13 11.64 -15.68 -3.17
N PHE A 14 11.89 -15.40 -4.45
CA PHE A 14 11.56 -16.31 -5.54
C PHE A 14 12.74 -16.35 -6.54
N GLY A 15 13.49 -17.44 -6.51
CA GLY A 15 14.76 -17.54 -7.24
C GLY A 15 15.74 -16.46 -6.77
N LYS A 16 16.20 -15.62 -7.71
CA LYS A 16 17.06 -14.46 -7.42
C LYS A 16 16.27 -13.18 -7.10
N GLY A 17 14.95 -13.22 -7.23
CA GLY A 17 14.07 -12.06 -7.07
C GLY A 17 13.25 -12.10 -5.78
N ARG A 18 12.32 -11.15 -5.70
CA ARG A 18 11.43 -10.94 -4.55
C ARG A 18 10.00 -10.76 -5.04
N ILE A 19 9.05 -11.23 -4.23
CA ILE A 19 7.61 -11.03 -4.45
C ILE A 19 7.06 -10.34 -3.21
N VAL A 20 6.21 -9.33 -3.41
CA VAL A 20 5.44 -8.67 -2.35
C VAL A 20 3.96 -8.78 -2.70
N VAL A 21 3.14 -9.19 -1.72
CA VAL A 21 1.69 -9.37 -1.87
C VAL A 21 0.98 -8.58 -0.77
N PHE A 22 -0.11 -7.91 -1.12
CA PHE A 22 -1.00 -7.24 -0.18
C PHE A 22 -2.41 -7.81 -0.25
N GLY A 23 -3.12 -7.82 0.88
CA GLY A 23 -4.50 -8.31 0.98
C GLY A 23 -5.50 -7.48 0.18
N ASP A 24 -5.20 -6.19 -0.01
CA ASP A 24 -5.98 -5.30 -0.86
C ASP A 24 -5.11 -4.14 -1.42
N GLY A 25 -5.56 -3.53 -2.52
CA GLY A 25 -4.86 -2.42 -3.17
C GLY A 25 -5.37 -1.03 -2.82
N ALA A 26 -6.42 -0.91 -2.01
CA ALA A 26 -7.07 0.38 -1.74
C ALA A 26 -6.13 1.40 -1.07
N PRO A 27 -5.24 1.03 -0.11
CA PRO A 27 -4.22 1.92 0.45
C PRO A 27 -3.33 2.58 -0.60
N PHE A 28 -3.13 1.92 -1.74
CA PHE A 28 -2.24 2.34 -2.83
C PHE A 28 -2.99 2.97 -4.02
N SER A 29 -4.24 3.36 -3.81
CA SER A 29 -5.04 4.04 -4.84
C SER A 29 -5.07 5.56 -4.61
N ALA A 30 -5.39 6.33 -5.66
CA ALA A 30 -5.58 7.78 -5.61
C ALA A 30 -7.04 8.16 -5.90
N GLN A 31 -7.99 7.36 -5.41
CA GLN A 31 -9.40 7.47 -5.76
C GLN A 31 -10.07 8.72 -5.16
N LEU A 32 -11.06 9.23 -5.89
CA LEU A 32 -12.07 10.18 -5.41
C LEU A 32 -13.39 9.42 -5.32
N HIS A 33 -14.05 9.46 -4.15
CA HIS A 33 -15.26 8.68 -3.89
C HIS A 33 -16.47 9.58 -3.65
N GLY A 34 -17.59 9.25 -4.32
CA GLY A 34 -18.88 9.91 -4.16
C GLY A 34 -18.93 11.33 -4.73
N ILE A 35 -20.11 11.95 -4.61
CA ILE A 35 -20.39 13.30 -5.15
C ILE A 35 -19.48 14.37 -4.52
N LYS A 36 -19.04 14.14 -3.28
CA LYS A 36 -18.14 15.06 -2.56
C LYS A 36 -16.66 14.86 -2.90
N SER A 37 -16.32 13.96 -3.83
CA SER A 37 -14.93 13.65 -4.20
C SER A 37 -14.02 13.36 -3.01
N GLU A 38 -14.51 12.53 -2.08
CA GLU A 38 -13.74 12.20 -0.89
C GLU A 38 -12.46 11.48 -1.27
N LYS A 39 -11.32 11.98 -0.79
CA LYS A 39 -10.01 11.43 -1.10
C LYS A 39 -9.81 10.10 -0.38
N ARG A 40 -9.53 9.03 -1.13
CA ARG A 40 -9.28 7.67 -0.62
C ARG A 40 -7.87 7.20 -0.96
N GLY A 41 -7.47 6.08 -0.36
CA GLY A 41 -6.14 5.50 -0.52
C GLY A 41 -5.04 6.48 -0.13
N MET A 42 -4.01 6.62 -0.95
CA MET A 42 -2.86 7.49 -0.72
C MET A 42 -3.21 8.99 -0.73
N ASN A 43 -4.38 9.37 -1.28
CA ASN A 43 -4.85 10.76 -1.25
C ASN A 43 -5.49 11.14 0.08
N HIS A 44 -5.82 10.17 0.94
CA HIS A 44 -6.50 10.45 2.20
C HIS A 44 -5.58 11.26 3.14
N PRO A 45 -6.06 12.33 3.83
CA PRO A 45 -5.20 13.21 4.64
C PRO A 45 -4.41 12.51 5.76
N ALA A 46 -4.91 11.39 6.26
CA ALA A 46 -4.25 10.57 7.27
C ALA A 46 -3.26 9.52 6.68
N ALA A 47 -3.27 9.29 5.37
CA ALA A 47 -2.50 8.26 4.69
C ALA A 47 -1.18 8.78 4.07
N LYS A 48 -0.57 9.80 4.69
CA LYS A 48 0.58 10.55 4.14
C LYS A 48 1.79 9.69 3.77
N GLN A 49 1.91 8.50 4.35
CA GLN A 49 3.04 7.60 4.15
C GLN A 49 2.79 6.53 3.09
N ASN A 50 1.55 6.33 2.61
CA ASN A 50 1.22 5.23 1.70
C ASN A 50 1.95 5.34 0.35
N ALA A 51 2.05 6.56 -0.20
CA ALA A 51 2.76 6.78 -1.46
C ALA A 51 4.26 6.47 -1.33
N GLN A 52 4.92 6.99 -0.29
CA GLN A 52 6.33 6.72 -0.04
C GLN A 52 6.59 5.25 0.28
N PHE A 53 5.71 4.60 1.05
CA PHE A 53 5.81 3.19 1.38
C PHE A 53 5.75 2.33 0.11
N LEU A 54 4.81 2.60 -0.80
CA LEU A 54 4.73 1.91 -2.08
C LEU A 54 5.98 2.15 -2.94
N LEU A 55 6.46 3.39 -3.03
CA LEU A 55 7.66 3.73 -3.78
C LEU A 55 8.90 2.99 -3.25
N ASN A 56 9.03 2.91 -1.93
CA ASN A 56 10.12 2.15 -1.29
C ASN A 56 10.05 0.66 -1.62
N ILE A 57 8.84 0.08 -1.70
CA ILE A 57 8.67 -1.32 -2.12
C ILE A 57 9.08 -1.51 -3.57
N VAL A 58 8.70 -0.59 -4.47
CA VAL A 58 9.09 -0.67 -5.89
C VAL A 58 10.61 -0.60 -6.02
N HIS A 59 11.27 0.36 -5.35
CA HIS A 59 12.74 0.44 -5.32
C HIS A 59 13.43 -0.72 -4.63
N TRP A 60 12.75 -1.36 -3.68
CA TRP A 60 13.27 -2.58 -3.09
C TRP A 60 13.10 -3.76 -4.03
N LEU A 61 12.11 -3.77 -4.93
CA LEU A 61 11.90 -4.84 -5.91
C LEU A 61 12.75 -4.67 -7.18
N ASP A 62 13.15 -3.45 -7.54
CA ASP A 62 13.94 -3.14 -8.75
C ASP A 62 15.46 -3.21 -8.55
N GLN A 63 15.92 -3.36 -7.30
CA GLN A 63 17.29 -3.73 -6.92
C GLN A 63 17.58 -5.22 -7.12
#